data_AF-A0A9E4DZ66-F1
#
_entry.id   AF-A0A9E4DZ66-F1
#
_cell.length_a   1.000
_cell.length_b   1.000
_cell.length_c   1.000
_cell.angle_alpha   90.00
_cell.angle_beta   90.00
_cell.angle_gamma   90.00
#
_symmetry.space_group_name_H-M   'P 1'
#
loop_
_entity.id
_entity.type
_entity.pdbx_description
1 polymer ?
#
loop_
_entity_poly.entity_id
_entity_poly.type
_entity_poly.pdbx_seq_one_letter_code
_entity_poly.pdbx_strand_id
1 'polypeptide(L)'
;MVFEQLIQSGAGRIPTRIDESRLTGSYNVEIPGSAIQPGVEMVVELDPGGVSLAPESQTRYPPEGAMALDVVEPPVYRIILAPTISRPAPDSAVFDWVDGVNPESEQMRLARTILPVGDMEVEVRETYTTSLDLRSFGNWWRWRNEMGVLYEQEGRRGYYYGVVSRNLLGVAGIANIGYPVSVGSDVDYVHTHEVGHTMNLYHAPCGGAGGPDPEYPYENGSIGVWGYDMAEGVLLDPERYADVMSYCFDNIWVSDYQFDRAMTHRLDGDGGINHEAEAAPPPGPDRGEMLVVWGGVWEGHLSLEPAFVLEGPVVLPESDGPYRVVGLGENGETRFSLSFSPIPLDHGGSSFVFFIPYRHEWADNLERMVLAGPEGEYALTRDGEPEMAVLTDPVTGRLRAIVRDWDGGPLPGEESANVTVTRGIPAAGLR
;
A
#
# COMPACT_ATOMS: atom_id res chain seq x y z
N MET A 1 -16.61 26.78 15.33
CA MET A 1 -17.47 27.36 14.28
C MET A 1 -18.83 26.70 14.42
N VAL A 2 -19.94 27.39 14.15
CA VAL A 2 -21.28 26.76 14.18
C VAL A 2 -21.79 26.74 12.74
N PHE A 3 -22.04 25.54 12.22
CA PHE A 3 -22.74 25.34 10.96
C PHE A 3 -24.21 25.07 11.27
N GLU A 4 -25.10 25.87 10.71
CA GLU A 4 -26.55 25.74 10.89
C GLU A 4 -27.22 25.70 9.53
N GLN A 5 -28.08 24.69 9.32
CA GLN A 5 -28.84 24.55 8.08
C GLN A 5 -30.30 24.20 8.39
N LEU A 6 -31.19 25.06 7.92
CA LEU A 6 -32.64 24.83 7.99
C LEU A 6 -33.10 24.03 6.77
N ILE A 7 -33.67 22.85 7.01
CA ILE A 7 -34.25 21.99 5.96
C ILE A 7 -35.76 22.20 5.95
N GLN A 8 -36.32 22.68 4.84
CA GLN A 8 -37.78 22.78 4.71
C GLN A 8 -38.40 21.42 4.47
N SER A 9 -39.54 21.15 5.10
CA SER A 9 -40.26 19.89 4.87
C SER A 9 -40.90 19.87 3.49
N GLY A 10 -40.46 18.92 2.65
CA GLY A 10 -41.13 18.60 1.38
C GLY A 10 -42.33 17.67 1.56
N ALA A 11 -42.50 17.07 2.74
CA ALA A 11 -43.55 16.13 3.09
C ALA A 11 -44.34 16.63 4.31
N GLY A 12 -45.66 16.45 4.30
CA GLY A 12 -46.53 16.88 5.41
C GLY A 12 -46.44 16.04 6.69
N ARG A 13 -45.58 15.00 6.72
CA ARG A 13 -45.36 14.09 7.87
C ARG A 13 -43.95 13.52 7.86
N ILE A 14 -43.38 13.36 9.05
CA ILE A 14 -42.12 12.64 9.28
C ILE A 14 -42.41 11.13 9.27
N PRO A 15 -41.64 10.31 8.53
CA PRO A 15 -41.79 8.85 8.57
C PRO A 15 -41.58 8.29 9.98
N THR A 16 -42.38 7.28 10.35
CA THR A 16 -42.33 6.65 11.68
C THR A 16 -41.48 5.38 11.72
N ARG A 17 -40.84 5.04 10.60
CA ARG A 17 -39.90 3.91 10.46
C ARG A 17 -38.73 4.36 9.61
N ILE A 18 -37.55 3.90 9.98
CA ILE A 18 -36.33 4.08 9.18
C ILE A 18 -36.41 3.13 7.98
N ASP A 19 -36.08 3.64 6.80
CA ASP A 19 -35.93 2.89 5.56
C ASP A 19 -34.69 3.44 4.82
N GLU A 20 -33.55 2.82 5.08
CA GLU A 20 -32.24 3.23 4.55
C GLU A 20 -32.14 3.03 3.03
N SER A 21 -33.06 2.30 2.41
CA SER A 21 -33.11 2.10 0.96
C SER A 21 -33.65 3.32 0.18
N ARG A 22 -34.08 4.38 0.89
CA ARG A 22 -34.77 5.53 0.29
C ARG A 22 -34.37 6.86 0.93
N LEU A 23 -33.55 7.65 0.21
CA LEU A 23 -33.24 9.04 0.58
C LEU A 23 -34.48 9.95 0.72
N THR A 24 -35.57 9.64 -0.01
CA THR A 24 -36.83 10.40 0.12
C THR A 24 -37.59 10.12 1.42
N GLY A 25 -37.16 9.11 2.19
CA GLY A 25 -37.68 8.79 3.51
C GLY A 25 -36.97 9.51 4.66
N SER A 26 -35.93 10.31 4.37
CA SER A 26 -35.13 11.04 5.35
C SER A 26 -35.07 12.54 5.03
N TYR A 27 -34.67 13.33 6.03
CA TYR A 27 -34.19 14.69 5.83
C TYR A 27 -32.67 14.62 5.68
N ASN A 28 -32.16 15.00 4.52
CA ASN A 28 -30.73 14.92 4.21
C ASN A 28 -30.15 16.34 4.15
N VAL A 29 -28.98 16.52 4.75
CA VAL A 29 -28.21 17.77 4.72
C VAL A 29 -26.78 17.47 4.31
N GLU A 30 -26.25 18.28 3.41
CA GLU A 30 -24.83 18.28 3.10
C GLU A 30 -24.12 19.15 4.13
N ILE A 31 -23.16 18.56 4.86
CA ILE A 31 -22.37 19.27 5.86
C ILE A 31 -21.00 19.56 5.24
N PRO A 32 -20.57 20.84 5.14
CA PRO A 32 -19.26 21.19 4.62
C PRO A 32 -18.16 20.50 5.46
N GLY A 33 -17.14 19.94 4.80
CA GLY A 33 -16.02 19.29 5.49
C GLY A 33 -15.35 20.18 6.53
N SER A 34 -15.30 21.51 6.31
CA SER A 34 -14.77 22.49 7.27
C SER A 34 -15.54 22.56 8.61
N ALA A 35 -16.76 22.02 8.67
CA ALA A 35 -17.55 21.91 9.90
C ALA A 35 -17.32 20.58 10.65
N ILE A 36 -16.82 19.55 9.97
CA ILE A 36 -16.49 18.24 10.55
C ILE A 36 -15.04 18.28 11.02
N GLN A 37 -14.84 18.56 12.31
CA GLN A 37 -13.53 18.69 12.95
C GLN A 37 -13.56 17.97 14.30
N PRO A 38 -12.41 17.50 14.83
CA PRO A 38 -12.35 16.87 16.15
C PRO A 38 -13.04 17.72 17.23
N GLY A 39 -13.92 17.08 18.01
CA GLY A 39 -14.72 17.75 19.04
C GLY A 39 -16.00 18.44 18.53
N VAL A 40 -16.38 18.24 17.27
CA VAL A 40 -17.70 18.68 16.78
C VAL A 40 -18.82 17.94 17.52
N GLU A 41 -19.87 18.68 17.84
CA GLU A 41 -21.09 18.15 18.44
C GLU A 41 -22.29 18.51 17.55
N MET A 42 -23.29 17.63 17.54
CA MET A 42 -24.50 17.77 16.76
C MET A 42 -25.72 18.00 17.65
N VAL A 43 -26.59 18.90 17.20
CA VAL A 43 -27.95 19.08 17.71
C VAL A 43 -28.89 19.13 16.51
N VAL A 44 -29.97 18.36 16.57
CA VAL A 44 -31.06 18.40 15.59
C VAL A 44 -32.29 18.97 16.26
N GLU A 45 -32.90 20.01 15.67
CA GLU A 45 -34.13 20.63 16.14
C GLU A 45 -35.23 20.54 15.07
N LEU A 46 -36.41 20.08 15.47
CA LEU A 46 -37.60 20.06 14.63
C LEU A 46 -38.44 21.30 14.91
N ASP A 47 -38.82 21.99 13.83
CA ASP A 47 -39.74 23.13 13.84
C ASP A 47 -39.46 24.15 14.96
N PRO A 48 -38.26 24.78 14.99
CA PRO A 48 -37.88 25.73 16.04
C PRO A 48 -38.81 26.94 16.14
N GLY A 49 -39.62 27.20 15.11
CA GLY A 49 -40.67 28.23 15.09
C GLY A 49 -42.00 27.84 15.76
N GLY A 50 -42.16 26.59 16.20
CA GLY A 50 -43.30 26.08 16.94
C GLY A 50 -44.45 25.55 16.06
N VAL A 51 -44.77 24.27 16.21
CA VAL A 51 -45.96 23.62 15.63
C VAL A 51 -46.70 22.79 16.69
N SER A 52 -47.98 22.50 16.45
CA SER A 52 -48.74 21.57 17.30
C SER A 52 -48.27 20.14 17.06
N LEU A 53 -47.69 19.52 18.09
CA LEU A 53 -47.16 18.16 18.02
C LEU A 53 -48.07 17.16 18.73
N ALA A 54 -47.97 15.89 18.33
CA ALA A 54 -48.61 14.81 19.08
C ALA A 54 -47.98 14.70 20.49
N PRO A 55 -48.74 14.20 21.49
CA PRO A 55 -48.16 13.88 22.80
C PRO A 55 -46.91 13.00 22.65
N GLU A 56 -45.90 13.26 23.50
CA GLU A 56 -44.60 12.53 23.52
C GLU A 56 -43.66 12.80 22.34
N SER A 57 -43.99 13.73 21.43
CA SER A 57 -43.06 14.14 20.38
C SER A 57 -41.81 14.81 20.96
N GLN A 58 -40.64 14.40 20.50
CA GLN A 58 -39.37 15.09 20.78
C GLN A 58 -39.06 16.07 19.65
N THR A 59 -38.85 17.34 19.99
CA THR A 59 -38.47 18.39 19.03
C THR A 59 -36.97 18.59 18.92
N ARG A 60 -36.19 17.85 19.69
CA ARG A 60 -34.76 18.06 19.79
C ARG A 60 -34.04 16.75 20.07
N TYR A 61 -32.91 16.55 19.41
CA TYR A 61 -32.00 15.44 19.66
C TYR A 61 -30.56 15.96 19.79
N PRO A 62 -29.81 15.57 20.84
CA PRO A 62 -30.30 14.88 22.04
C PRO A 62 -31.28 15.76 22.84
N PRO A 63 -32.09 15.21 23.78
CA PRO A 63 -33.04 16.01 24.57
C PRO A 63 -32.39 17.16 25.36
N GLU A 64 -31.17 16.95 25.83
CA GLU A 64 -30.34 17.95 26.52
C GLU A 64 -28.89 17.88 25.98
N GLY A 65 -28.15 18.99 26.03
CA GLY A 65 -26.76 19.04 25.57
C GLY A 65 -26.62 18.88 24.06
N ALA A 66 -25.51 18.32 23.61
CA ALA A 66 -25.24 18.00 22.21
C ALA A 66 -24.64 16.59 22.11
N MET A 67 -24.80 15.95 20.95
CA MET A 67 -24.21 14.63 20.68
C MET A 67 -22.80 14.85 20.14
N ALA A 68 -21.77 14.41 20.87
CA ALA A 68 -20.43 14.37 20.34
C ALA A 68 -20.37 13.40 19.15
N LEU A 69 -19.77 13.84 18.04
CA LEU A 69 -19.47 12.98 16.91
C LEU A 69 -18.04 12.46 17.04
N ASP A 70 -17.84 11.20 16.67
CA ASP A 70 -16.50 10.62 16.60
C ASP A 70 -15.83 11.08 15.29
N VAL A 71 -14.99 12.11 15.42
CA VAL A 71 -14.29 12.72 14.29
C VAL A 71 -12.80 12.66 14.56
N VAL A 72 -12.12 11.93 13.69
CA VAL A 72 -10.68 11.73 13.70
C VAL A 72 -10.06 12.38 12.47
N GLU A 73 -8.80 12.78 12.60
CA GLU A 73 -8.00 13.33 11.51
C GLU A 73 -6.90 12.32 11.18
N PRO A 74 -7.05 11.50 10.12
CA PRO A 74 -6.00 10.56 9.72
C PRO A 74 -4.80 11.34 9.15
N PRO A 75 -3.58 10.75 9.16
CA PRO A 75 -2.42 11.34 8.49
C PRO A 75 -2.70 11.63 7.01
N VAL A 76 -1.96 12.53 6.36
CA VAL A 76 -2.13 12.73 4.90
C VAL A 76 -1.85 11.44 4.13
N TYR A 77 -2.75 11.07 3.24
CA TYR A 77 -2.57 9.95 2.32
C TYR A 77 -1.69 10.38 1.14
N ARG A 78 -0.38 10.19 1.28
CA ARG A 78 0.59 10.39 0.21
C ARG A 78 0.74 9.10 -0.58
N ILE A 79 0.31 9.06 -1.83
CA ILE A 79 0.56 7.94 -2.73
C ILE A 79 1.72 8.25 -3.69
N ILE A 80 2.63 7.29 -3.81
CA ILE A 80 3.76 7.32 -4.72
C ILE A 80 3.52 6.32 -5.85
N LEU A 81 3.33 6.83 -7.07
CA LEU A 81 3.15 6.02 -8.26
C LEU A 81 4.50 5.77 -8.93
N ALA A 82 4.90 4.50 -9.05
CA ALA A 82 6.13 4.10 -9.71
C ALA A 82 5.82 3.41 -11.07
N PRO A 83 5.71 4.17 -12.18
CA PRO A 83 5.44 3.60 -13.49
C PRO A 83 6.56 2.64 -13.89
N THR A 84 6.18 1.41 -14.26
CA THR A 84 7.11 0.31 -14.47
C THR A 84 7.02 -0.23 -15.90
N ILE A 85 8.18 -0.47 -16.52
CA ILE A 85 8.29 -1.20 -17.78
C ILE A 85 8.92 -2.59 -17.54
N SER A 86 8.24 -3.65 -17.99
CA SER A 86 8.79 -5.01 -18.05
C SER A 86 9.61 -5.17 -19.33
N ARG A 87 10.91 -5.47 -19.23
CA ARG A 87 11.77 -5.64 -20.43
C ARG A 87 11.33 -6.78 -21.36
N PRO A 88 10.89 -7.95 -20.87
CA PRO A 88 10.43 -9.03 -21.76
C PRO A 88 9.16 -8.67 -22.54
N ALA A 89 8.35 -7.74 -22.03
CA ALA A 89 7.10 -7.31 -22.65
C ALA A 89 6.84 -5.82 -22.34
N PRO A 90 7.59 -4.90 -22.97
CA PRO A 90 7.50 -3.49 -22.64
C PRO A 90 6.18 -2.89 -23.14
N ASP A 91 5.50 -2.14 -22.27
CA ASP A 91 4.26 -1.45 -22.60
C ASP A 91 4.29 -0.02 -22.04
N SER A 92 4.42 0.94 -22.94
CA SER A 92 4.52 2.36 -22.60
C SER A 92 3.18 3.03 -22.30
N ALA A 93 2.04 2.34 -22.47
CA ALA A 93 0.72 2.93 -22.18
C ALA A 93 0.56 3.30 -20.70
N VAL A 94 1.39 2.72 -19.81
CA VAL A 94 1.45 3.11 -18.40
C VAL A 94 1.78 4.61 -18.23
N PHE A 95 2.54 5.19 -19.16
CA PHE A 95 2.89 6.62 -19.11
C PHE A 95 1.69 7.51 -19.37
N ASP A 96 0.75 7.08 -20.23
CA ASP A 96 -0.50 7.82 -20.45
C ASP A 96 -1.38 7.77 -19.19
N TRP A 97 -1.33 6.68 -18.42
CA TRP A 97 -2.09 6.56 -17.17
C TRP A 97 -1.56 7.46 -16.06
N VAL A 98 -0.23 7.60 -15.92
CA VAL A 98 0.39 8.46 -14.88
C VAL A 98 0.56 9.93 -15.30
N ASP A 99 0.39 10.27 -16.58
CA ASP A 99 0.59 11.64 -17.05
C ASP A 99 -0.38 12.63 -16.40
N GLY A 100 0.16 13.65 -15.72
CA GLY A 100 -0.63 14.69 -15.07
C GLY A 100 -1.54 14.23 -13.92
N VAL A 101 -1.37 12.99 -13.42
CA VAL A 101 -2.19 12.46 -12.31
C VAL A 101 -2.00 13.33 -11.07
N ASN A 102 -3.12 13.66 -10.44
CA ASN A 102 -3.22 14.44 -9.23
C ASN A 102 -4.36 13.89 -8.34
N PRO A 103 -4.55 14.41 -7.11
CA PRO A 103 -5.56 13.88 -6.19
C PRO A 103 -6.99 13.86 -6.74
N GLU A 104 -7.34 14.72 -7.71
CA GLU A 104 -8.68 14.82 -8.30
C GLU A 104 -8.86 13.95 -9.56
N SER A 105 -7.80 13.30 -10.04
CA SER A 105 -7.83 12.45 -11.22
C SER A 105 -8.76 11.23 -11.05
N GLU A 106 -9.37 10.77 -12.14
CA GLU A 106 -10.25 9.58 -12.16
C GLU A 106 -9.55 8.33 -11.60
N GLN A 107 -8.25 8.18 -11.90
CA GLN A 107 -7.38 7.11 -11.42
C GLN A 107 -7.37 6.97 -9.89
N MET A 108 -7.57 8.07 -9.17
CA MET A 108 -7.59 8.15 -7.70
C MET A 108 -9.00 8.15 -7.14
N ARG A 109 -10.04 8.30 -7.98
CA ARG A 109 -11.42 8.54 -7.54
C ARG A 109 -11.93 7.43 -6.64
N LEU A 110 -11.76 6.17 -7.04
CA LEU A 110 -12.28 5.04 -6.25
C LEU A 110 -11.64 4.99 -4.85
N ALA A 111 -10.31 5.02 -4.77
CA ALA A 111 -9.59 5.05 -3.50
C ALA A 111 -10.00 6.24 -2.63
N ARG A 112 -10.12 7.45 -3.22
CA ARG A 112 -10.57 8.65 -2.50
C ARG A 112 -11.99 8.53 -1.96
N THR A 113 -12.86 7.83 -2.67
CA THR A 113 -14.27 7.67 -2.31
C THR A 113 -14.48 6.62 -1.23
N ILE A 114 -13.74 5.51 -1.26
CA ILE A 114 -14.06 4.34 -0.42
C ILE A 114 -13.01 4.00 0.63
N LEU A 115 -11.80 4.54 0.57
CA LEU A 115 -10.78 4.32 1.60
C LEU A 115 -10.71 5.54 2.56
N PRO A 116 -10.32 5.34 3.83
CA PRO A 116 -10.18 6.41 4.81
C PRO A 116 -8.88 7.21 4.60
N VAL A 117 -8.82 7.94 3.48
CA VAL A 117 -7.61 8.64 3.05
C VAL A 117 -7.52 10.09 3.54
N GLY A 118 -8.65 10.76 3.77
CA GLY A 118 -8.67 12.17 4.16
C GLY A 118 -8.04 13.05 3.07
N ASP A 119 -7.11 13.92 3.47
CA ASP A 119 -6.29 14.69 2.53
C ASP A 119 -5.35 13.76 1.74
N MET A 120 -5.25 14.00 0.43
CA MET A 120 -4.47 13.18 -0.49
C MET A 120 -3.38 13.99 -1.20
N GLU A 121 -2.19 13.41 -1.30
CA GLU A 121 -1.11 13.87 -2.17
C GLU A 121 -0.71 12.76 -3.13
N VAL A 122 -0.44 13.13 -4.39
CA VAL A 122 0.04 12.18 -5.42
C VAL A 122 1.42 12.63 -5.89
N GLU A 123 2.38 11.70 -5.91
CA GLU A 123 3.70 11.91 -6.48
C GLU A 123 3.99 10.80 -7.50
N VAL A 124 4.30 11.17 -8.74
CA VAL A 124 4.71 10.22 -9.78
C VAL A 124 6.23 10.17 -9.81
N ARG A 125 6.80 8.97 -9.66
CA ARG A 125 8.23 8.74 -9.82
C ARG A 125 8.60 8.62 -11.28
N GLU A 126 9.86 8.92 -11.55
CA GLU A 126 10.53 8.49 -12.77
C GLU A 126 10.41 6.97 -12.95
N THR A 127 10.31 6.55 -14.22
CA THR A 127 10.13 5.15 -14.62
C THR A 127 11.11 4.20 -13.95
N TYR A 128 10.58 3.07 -13.50
CA TYR A 128 11.34 1.91 -13.07
C TYR A 128 11.32 0.82 -14.15
N THR A 129 12.42 0.12 -14.34
CA THR A 129 12.50 -0.98 -15.32
C THR A 129 12.77 -2.30 -14.59
N THR A 130 11.92 -3.30 -14.80
CA THR A 130 12.17 -4.66 -14.30
C THR A 130 12.57 -5.60 -15.44
N SER A 131 13.52 -6.50 -15.20
CA SER A 131 13.85 -7.57 -16.16
C SER A 131 12.90 -8.76 -16.11
N LEU A 132 11.94 -8.74 -15.18
CA LEU A 132 10.99 -9.83 -14.95
C LEU A 132 9.91 -9.86 -16.03
N ASP A 133 9.54 -11.08 -16.46
CA ASP A 133 8.39 -11.31 -17.32
C ASP A 133 7.11 -11.34 -16.48
N LEU A 134 6.37 -10.23 -16.47
CA LEU A 134 5.18 -10.08 -15.64
C LEU A 134 3.96 -10.85 -16.15
N ARG A 135 4.10 -11.63 -17.23
CA ARG A 135 3.09 -12.64 -17.63
C ARG A 135 3.08 -13.85 -16.69
N SER A 136 4.13 -14.02 -15.87
CA SER A 136 4.22 -15.07 -14.86
C SER A 136 3.87 -14.52 -13.48
N PHE A 137 2.90 -15.15 -12.78
CA PHE A 137 2.45 -14.67 -11.47
C PHE A 137 3.56 -14.61 -10.42
N GLY A 138 4.44 -15.63 -10.34
CA GLY A 138 5.54 -15.62 -9.36
C GLY A 138 6.53 -14.45 -9.53
N ASN A 139 6.56 -13.81 -10.71
CA ASN A 139 7.38 -12.63 -10.94
C ASN A 139 6.76 -11.35 -10.35
N TRP A 140 5.46 -11.31 -10.06
CA TRP A 140 4.83 -10.18 -9.36
C TRP A 140 5.36 -10.05 -7.94
N TRP A 141 5.51 -11.16 -7.21
CA TRP A 141 6.15 -11.18 -5.88
C TRP A 141 7.58 -10.61 -5.93
N ARG A 142 8.38 -11.01 -6.94
CA ARG A 142 9.75 -10.51 -7.12
C ARG A 142 9.78 -9.01 -7.46
N TRP A 143 8.90 -8.55 -8.35
CA TRP A 143 8.80 -7.13 -8.71
C TRP A 143 8.36 -6.27 -7.51
N ARG A 144 7.40 -6.76 -6.71
CA ARG A 144 7.00 -6.09 -5.47
C ARG A 144 8.16 -5.98 -4.48
N ASN A 145 9.01 -7.01 -4.37
CA ASN A 145 10.24 -6.91 -3.57
C ASN A 145 11.20 -5.84 -4.09
N GLU A 146 11.32 -5.66 -5.41
CA GLU A 146 12.11 -4.56 -6.00
C GLU A 146 11.54 -3.19 -5.59
N MET A 147 10.21 -3.04 -5.59
CA MET A 147 9.57 -1.82 -5.10
C MET A 147 9.79 -1.61 -3.60
N GLY A 148 9.89 -2.69 -2.82
CA GLY A 148 10.29 -2.64 -1.41
C GLY A 148 11.70 -2.07 -1.21
N VAL A 149 12.64 -2.42 -2.09
CA VAL A 149 13.99 -1.82 -2.08
C VAL A 149 13.92 -0.32 -2.38
N LEU A 150 13.15 0.09 -3.39
CA LEU A 150 12.98 1.49 -3.74
C LEU A 150 12.33 2.29 -2.60
N TYR A 151 11.26 1.74 -2.00
CA TYR A 151 10.56 2.33 -0.86
C TYR A 151 11.49 2.58 0.33
N GLU A 152 12.29 1.58 0.72
CA GLU A 152 13.25 1.70 1.81
C GLU A 152 14.40 2.66 1.46
N GLN A 153 14.92 2.63 0.22
CA GLN A 153 15.97 3.55 -0.24
C GLN A 153 15.54 5.03 -0.11
N GLU A 154 14.28 5.30 -0.44
CA GLU A 154 13.71 6.63 -0.40
C GLU A 154 13.28 7.09 1.00
N GLY A 155 13.45 6.23 2.02
CA GLY A 155 13.15 6.57 3.40
C GLY A 155 11.67 6.47 3.73
N ARG A 156 11.01 5.43 3.23
CA ARG A 156 9.64 5.04 3.61
C ARG A 156 8.57 6.10 3.30
N ARG A 157 8.63 6.72 2.11
CA ARG A 157 7.75 7.84 1.73
C ARG A 157 6.38 7.37 1.27
N GLY A 158 5.33 7.65 2.05
CA GLY A 158 3.94 7.38 1.67
C GLY A 158 3.61 5.93 1.30
N TYR A 159 2.55 5.73 0.52
CA TYR A 159 2.10 4.44 -0.01
C TYR A 159 2.64 4.23 -1.42
N TYR A 160 3.51 3.23 -1.59
CA TYR A 160 4.09 2.91 -2.90
C TYR A 160 3.17 1.99 -3.69
N TYR A 161 2.88 2.41 -4.93
CA TYR A 161 2.20 1.62 -5.93
C TYR A 161 3.03 1.53 -7.20
N GLY A 162 3.69 0.39 -7.43
CA GLY A 162 4.31 0.10 -8.71
C GLY A 162 3.24 -0.24 -9.74
N VAL A 163 3.18 0.50 -10.84
CA VAL A 163 2.10 0.37 -11.84
C VAL A 163 2.62 -0.09 -13.19
N VAL A 164 1.90 -1.01 -13.84
CA VAL A 164 2.10 -1.44 -15.23
C VAL A 164 0.81 -1.28 -16.03
N SER A 165 0.93 -1.07 -17.35
CA SER A 165 -0.23 -1.09 -18.24
C SER A 165 -0.86 -2.47 -18.30
N ARG A 166 -2.20 -2.52 -18.30
CA ARG A 166 -2.96 -3.76 -18.41
C ARG A 166 -2.78 -4.40 -19.79
N ASN A 167 -1.96 -5.45 -19.84
CA ASN A 167 -1.97 -6.42 -20.95
C ASN A 167 -1.71 -7.87 -20.49
N LEU A 168 -2.00 -8.19 -19.23
CA LEU A 168 -1.62 -9.46 -18.62
C LEU A 168 -2.86 -10.32 -18.36
N LEU A 169 -2.90 -11.50 -18.98
CA LEU A 169 -3.86 -12.57 -18.64
C LEU A 169 -3.40 -13.19 -17.31
N GLY A 170 -3.98 -12.81 -16.18
CA GLY A 170 -3.59 -13.33 -14.87
C GLY A 170 -3.87 -12.37 -13.70
N VAL A 171 -3.14 -12.59 -12.60
CA VAL A 171 -3.16 -11.71 -11.41
C VAL A 171 -2.85 -10.27 -11.82
N ALA A 172 -3.62 -9.34 -11.28
CA ALA A 172 -3.58 -7.94 -11.64
C ALA A 172 -2.78 -7.09 -10.64
N GLY A 173 -2.47 -7.63 -9.45
CA GLY A 173 -1.68 -6.96 -8.42
C GLY A 173 -1.25 -7.90 -7.29
N ILE A 174 -0.33 -7.42 -6.47
CA ILE A 174 0.09 -8.07 -5.24
C ILE A 174 0.58 -7.00 -4.27
N ALA A 175 0.29 -7.19 -2.98
CA ALA A 175 0.58 -6.20 -1.96
C ALA A 175 1.13 -6.81 -0.68
N ASN A 176 1.88 -6.01 0.07
CA ASN A 176 2.08 -6.31 1.47
C ASN A 176 0.81 -6.06 2.26
N ILE A 177 0.62 -6.87 3.31
CA ILE A 177 -0.44 -6.63 4.28
C ILE A 177 0.09 -5.74 5.41
N GLY A 178 -0.54 -4.58 5.59
CA GLY A 178 -0.19 -3.63 6.66
C GLY A 178 1.19 -2.99 6.50
N TYR A 179 1.73 -2.99 5.29
CA TYR A 179 2.98 -2.32 4.95
C TYR A 179 2.84 -1.66 3.56
N PRO A 180 3.32 -0.42 3.37
CA PRO A 180 2.91 0.48 2.29
C PRO A 180 3.64 0.25 0.96
N VAL A 181 3.72 -1.00 0.53
CA VAL A 181 4.28 -1.37 -0.77
C VAL A 181 3.34 -2.35 -1.46
N SER A 182 2.85 -1.94 -2.62
CA SER A 182 2.07 -2.79 -3.50
C SER A 182 2.43 -2.54 -4.96
N VAL A 183 2.04 -3.48 -5.82
CA VAL A 183 2.20 -3.38 -7.27
C VAL A 183 0.94 -3.86 -7.98
N GLY A 184 0.61 -3.28 -9.12
CA GLY A 184 -0.64 -3.59 -9.81
C GLY A 184 -0.70 -3.06 -11.25
N SER A 185 -1.78 -3.42 -11.93
CA SER A 185 -2.15 -2.84 -13.21
C SER A 185 -2.81 -1.47 -13.05
N ASP A 186 -2.81 -0.67 -14.12
CA ASP A 186 -3.50 0.62 -14.29
C ASP A 186 -5.05 0.57 -14.26
N VAL A 187 -5.64 -0.35 -13.50
CA VAL A 187 -7.09 -0.49 -13.30
C VAL A 187 -7.46 0.04 -11.93
N ASP A 188 -8.35 1.02 -11.86
CA ASP A 188 -8.73 1.71 -10.62
C ASP A 188 -9.13 0.77 -9.48
N TYR A 189 -9.89 -0.29 -9.80
CA TYR A 189 -10.26 -1.33 -8.85
C TYR A 189 -9.02 -2.02 -8.26
N VAL A 190 -8.09 -2.45 -9.12
CA VAL A 190 -6.88 -3.16 -8.70
C VAL A 190 -6.03 -2.24 -7.86
N HIS A 191 -5.79 -1.01 -8.32
CA HIS A 191 -5.08 -0.01 -7.56
C HIS A 191 -5.67 0.17 -6.15
N THR A 192 -6.99 0.34 -6.05
CA THR A 192 -7.68 0.53 -4.76
C THR A 192 -7.59 -0.73 -3.89
N HIS A 193 -7.72 -1.92 -4.47
CA HIS A 193 -7.62 -3.21 -3.79
C HIS A 193 -6.22 -3.44 -3.21
N GLU A 194 -5.19 -3.25 -4.02
CA GLU A 194 -3.80 -3.46 -3.62
C GLU A 194 -3.34 -2.45 -2.55
N VAL A 195 -3.77 -1.19 -2.67
CA VAL A 195 -3.56 -0.20 -1.60
C VAL A 195 -4.35 -0.58 -0.34
N GLY A 196 -5.55 -1.16 -0.46
CA GLY A 196 -6.32 -1.66 0.66
C GLY A 196 -5.52 -2.68 1.50
N HIS A 197 -4.82 -3.62 0.86
CA HIS A 197 -3.93 -4.54 1.58
C HIS A 197 -2.85 -3.83 2.39
N THR A 198 -2.28 -2.74 1.85
CA THR A 198 -1.29 -1.96 2.60
C THR A 198 -1.86 -1.31 3.86
N MET A 199 -3.18 -1.09 3.91
CA MET A 199 -3.92 -0.62 5.09
C MET A 199 -4.39 -1.78 6.00
N ASN A 200 -3.70 -2.92 5.95
CA ASN A 200 -3.97 -4.11 6.74
C ASN A 200 -5.36 -4.74 6.48
N LEU A 201 -5.88 -4.58 5.25
CA LEU A 201 -7.09 -5.25 4.81
C LEU A 201 -6.75 -6.63 4.23
N TYR A 202 -7.61 -7.59 4.51
CA TYR A 202 -7.54 -8.96 3.99
C TYR A 202 -8.70 -9.19 3.03
N HIS A 203 -8.63 -10.24 2.22
CA HIS A 203 -9.67 -10.49 1.22
C HIS A 203 -11.05 -10.75 1.85
N ALA A 204 -12.10 -10.21 1.24
CA ALA A 204 -13.49 -10.53 1.57
C ALA A 204 -13.95 -11.81 0.83
N PRO A 205 -14.86 -12.62 1.41
CA PRO A 205 -15.18 -13.96 0.91
C PRO A 205 -16.16 -13.98 -0.30
N CYS A 206 -15.82 -13.28 -1.38
CA CYS A 206 -16.57 -13.33 -2.65
C CYS A 206 -15.63 -13.57 -3.84
N GLY A 207 -16.13 -14.29 -4.85
CA GLY A 207 -15.42 -14.49 -6.13
C GLY A 207 -14.23 -15.44 -6.06
N GLY A 208 -14.01 -16.13 -4.94
CA GLY A 208 -12.91 -17.08 -4.78
C GLY A 208 -11.56 -16.42 -4.49
N ALA A 209 -11.56 -15.23 -3.88
CA ALA A 209 -10.34 -14.59 -3.39
C ALA A 209 -9.57 -15.52 -2.44
N GLY A 210 -8.25 -15.55 -2.57
CA GLY A 210 -7.38 -16.44 -1.79
C GLY A 210 -7.16 -15.93 -0.38
N GLY A 211 -7.19 -16.78 0.64
CA GLY A 211 -6.98 -16.34 2.03
C GLY A 211 -7.99 -15.28 2.51
N PRO A 212 -9.30 -15.52 2.38
CA PRO A 212 -10.31 -14.61 2.90
C PRO A 212 -10.14 -14.41 4.41
N ASP A 213 -10.42 -13.20 4.88
CA ASP A 213 -10.41 -12.85 6.30
C ASP A 213 -11.42 -13.72 7.05
N PRO A 214 -10.97 -14.60 7.97
CA PRO A 214 -11.86 -15.45 8.74
C PRO A 214 -12.75 -14.65 9.71
N GLU A 215 -12.42 -13.39 10.00
CA GLU A 215 -13.19 -12.49 10.85
C GLU A 215 -14.20 -11.65 10.06
N TYR A 216 -14.17 -11.70 8.72
CA TYR A 216 -15.09 -10.92 7.90
C TYR A 216 -16.55 -11.32 8.18
N PRO A 217 -17.42 -10.38 8.57
CA PRO A 217 -18.72 -10.72 9.15
C PRO A 217 -19.78 -11.13 8.10
N TYR A 218 -19.55 -10.86 6.82
CA TYR A 218 -20.52 -11.13 5.76
C TYR A 218 -20.05 -12.25 4.83
N GLU A 219 -20.66 -13.43 4.96
CA GLU A 219 -20.21 -14.68 4.30
C GLU A 219 -20.15 -14.61 2.76
N ASN A 220 -20.89 -13.69 2.13
CA ASN A 220 -20.90 -13.48 0.69
C ASN A 220 -20.00 -12.32 0.24
N GLY A 221 -19.19 -11.76 1.15
CA GLY A 221 -18.36 -10.58 0.89
C GLY A 221 -19.16 -9.29 0.68
N SER A 222 -20.41 -9.20 1.16
CA SER A 222 -21.20 -7.96 1.05
C SER A 222 -20.60 -6.83 1.88
N ILE A 223 -21.09 -5.62 1.63
CA ILE A 223 -20.62 -4.38 2.30
C ILE A 223 -21.29 -4.14 3.67
N GLY A 224 -22.19 -5.03 4.10
CA GLY A 224 -22.83 -4.99 5.43
C GLY A 224 -23.96 -3.98 5.59
N VAL A 225 -23.67 -2.72 5.31
CA VAL A 225 -24.59 -1.58 5.47
C VAL A 225 -24.85 -0.88 4.14
N TRP A 226 -25.88 -0.01 4.10
CA TRP A 226 -26.11 0.83 2.93
C TRP A 226 -24.96 1.81 2.73
N GLY A 227 -24.34 1.76 1.55
CA GLY A 227 -23.36 2.75 1.12
C GLY A 227 -24.04 3.99 0.54
N TYR A 228 -23.30 5.09 0.47
CA TYR A 228 -23.75 6.32 -0.17
C TYR A 228 -22.62 6.93 -1.00
N ASP A 229 -22.80 6.94 -2.32
CA ASP A 229 -21.89 7.66 -3.23
C ASP A 229 -22.38 9.11 -3.33
N MET A 230 -21.65 10.02 -2.66
CA MET A 230 -21.92 11.45 -2.67
C MET A 230 -21.79 12.09 -4.06
N ALA A 231 -20.89 11.58 -4.91
CA ALA A 231 -20.65 12.16 -6.22
C ALA A 231 -21.82 11.88 -7.18
N GLU A 232 -22.36 10.67 -7.11
CA GLU A 232 -23.50 10.23 -7.92
C GLU A 232 -24.85 10.48 -7.24
N GLY A 233 -24.86 10.73 -5.92
CA GLY A 233 -26.06 10.91 -5.11
C GLY A 233 -26.90 9.64 -4.98
N VAL A 234 -26.27 8.45 -4.97
CA VAL A 234 -26.96 7.15 -4.99
C VAL A 234 -26.66 6.30 -3.75
N LEU A 235 -27.69 5.58 -3.31
CA LEU A 235 -27.59 4.55 -2.28
C LEU A 235 -27.10 3.23 -2.88
N LEU A 236 -26.22 2.55 -2.16
CA LEU A 236 -25.59 1.31 -2.58
C LEU A 236 -26.10 0.17 -1.70
N ASP A 237 -26.81 -0.76 -2.32
CA ASP A 237 -27.54 -1.85 -1.66
C ASP A 237 -26.56 -2.94 -1.17
N PRO A 238 -26.47 -3.24 0.14
CA PRO A 238 -25.58 -4.28 0.64
C PRO A 238 -25.92 -5.68 0.11
N GLU A 239 -27.13 -5.91 -0.42
CA GLU A 239 -27.46 -7.19 -1.09
C GLU A 239 -26.88 -7.30 -2.51
N ARG A 240 -26.42 -6.18 -3.10
CA ARG A 240 -25.97 -6.11 -4.50
C ARG A 240 -24.51 -5.70 -4.67
N TYR A 241 -23.93 -5.08 -3.65
CA TYR A 241 -22.55 -4.60 -3.63
C TYR A 241 -21.69 -5.54 -2.78
N ALA A 242 -20.52 -5.86 -3.31
CA ALA A 242 -19.48 -6.60 -2.63
C ALA A 242 -18.36 -5.63 -2.19
N ASP A 243 -17.62 -6.05 -1.16
CA ASP A 243 -16.49 -5.30 -0.68
C ASP A 243 -15.36 -5.26 -1.72
N VAL A 244 -14.64 -4.14 -1.78
CA VAL A 244 -13.53 -3.92 -2.71
C VAL A 244 -12.41 -4.93 -2.52
N MET A 245 -12.26 -5.52 -1.33
CA MET A 245 -11.30 -6.60 -1.06
C MET A 245 -11.77 -7.97 -1.54
N SER A 246 -12.87 -8.05 -2.30
CA SER A 246 -13.41 -9.30 -2.85
C SER A 246 -13.16 -9.46 -4.35
N TYR A 247 -13.37 -10.65 -4.91
CA TYR A 247 -13.26 -10.88 -6.35
C TYR A 247 -14.59 -10.71 -7.13
N CYS A 248 -15.58 -10.06 -6.51
CA CYS A 248 -16.90 -9.80 -7.09
C CYS A 248 -16.99 -8.37 -7.64
N PHE A 249 -16.35 -8.14 -8.79
CA PHE A 249 -16.05 -6.80 -9.30
C PHE A 249 -17.21 -6.03 -9.95
N ASP A 250 -18.39 -6.65 -10.12
CA ASP A 250 -19.50 -6.04 -10.86
C ASP A 250 -20.05 -4.79 -10.17
N ASN A 251 -20.20 -4.84 -8.84
CA ASN A 251 -20.65 -3.74 -7.99
C ASN A 251 -19.79 -3.74 -6.73
N ILE A 252 -18.84 -2.81 -6.65
CA ILE A 252 -17.87 -2.74 -5.56
C ILE A 252 -18.09 -1.49 -4.71
N TRP A 253 -17.89 -1.65 -3.41
CA TRP A 253 -17.81 -0.56 -2.43
C TRP A 253 -16.96 -1.02 -1.24
N VAL A 254 -16.73 -0.18 -0.24
CA VAL A 254 -16.11 -0.62 1.02
C VAL A 254 -17.17 -1.08 2.01
N SER A 255 -16.92 -2.17 2.73
CA SER A 255 -17.73 -2.54 3.89
C SER A 255 -17.46 -1.62 5.08
N ASP A 256 -18.45 -1.49 5.96
CA ASP A 256 -18.24 -0.87 7.29
C ASP A 256 -17.07 -1.53 8.04
N TYR A 257 -16.99 -2.86 7.99
CA TYR A 257 -15.92 -3.64 8.61
C TYR A 257 -14.52 -3.27 8.10
N GLN A 258 -14.29 -3.24 6.78
CA GLN A 258 -12.97 -2.90 6.23
C GLN A 258 -12.66 -1.42 6.36
N PHE A 259 -13.67 -0.54 6.29
CA PHE A 259 -13.47 0.88 6.49
C PHE A 259 -12.95 1.18 7.91
N ASP A 260 -13.55 0.56 8.93
CA ASP A 260 -13.12 0.70 10.33
C ASP A 260 -11.70 0.15 10.56
N ARG A 261 -11.38 -1.01 9.96
CA ARG A 261 -10.03 -1.59 10.02
C ARG A 261 -8.99 -0.73 9.33
N ALA A 262 -9.29 -0.22 8.13
CA ALA A 262 -8.41 0.70 7.42
C ALA A 262 -8.20 1.99 8.23
N MET A 263 -9.27 2.56 8.80
CA MET A 263 -9.17 3.78 9.61
C MET A 263 -8.31 3.54 10.85
N THR A 264 -8.53 2.43 11.55
CA THR A 264 -7.69 2.03 12.70
C THR A 264 -6.23 1.89 12.30
N HIS A 265 -5.94 1.24 11.17
CA HIS A 265 -4.56 1.13 10.66
C HIS A 265 -3.97 2.49 10.31
N ARG A 266 -4.73 3.40 9.72
CA ARG A 266 -4.29 4.75 9.37
C ARG A 266 -3.97 5.60 10.61
N LEU A 267 -4.67 5.38 11.71
CA LEU A 267 -4.43 6.09 12.97
C LEU A 267 -3.28 5.50 13.79
N ASP A 268 -3.19 4.17 13.86
CA ASP A 268 -2.30 3.48 14.81
C ASP A 268 -1.14 2.71 14.13
N GLY A 269 -1.33 2.30 12.88
CA GLY A 269 -0.49 1.35 12.14
C GLY A 269 0.48 1.96 11.13
N ASP A 270 0.30 3.22 10.75
CA ASP A 270 1.22 3.96 9.86
C ASP A 270 2.57 4.32 10.53
N GLY A 271 2.82 3.83 11.75
CA GLY A 271 4.02 4.08 12.54
C GLY A 271 5.30 3.61 11.87
N GLY A 272 5.86 4.44 10.99
CA GLY A 272 7.03 4.13 10.18
C GLY A 272 6.98 4.69 8.76
N ILE A 273 5.81 5.14 8.30
CA ILE A 273 5.63 5.86 7.04
C ILE A 273 6.01 7.32 7.24
N ASN A 274 6.84 7.84 6.34
CA ASN A 274 7.10 9.27 6.23
C ASN A 274 6.03 9.93 5.37
N HIS A 275 5.14 10.68 6.03
CA HIS A 275 4.07 11.44 5.38
C HIS A 275 4.50 12.86 4.95
N GLU A 276 5.69 13.33 5.35
CA GLU A 276 6.16 14.68 5.05
C GLU A 276 6.50 14.86 3.55
N ALA A 277 6.23 16.06 3.03
CA ALA A 277 6.46 16.42 1.62
C ALA A 277 7.92 16.72 1.29
N GLU A 278 8.78 16.85 2.32
CA GLU A 278 10.17 17.22 2.10
C GLU A 278 10.96 16.06 1.46
N ALA A 279 11.97 16.45 0.68
CA ALA A 279 12.93 15.54 0.06
C ALA A 279 13.54 14.61 1.11
N ALA A 280 14.01 13.43 0.68
CA ALA A 280 14.71 12.47 1.55
C ALA A 280 15.64 13.21 2.52
N PRO A 281 15.61 12.88 3.82
CA PRO A 281 16.33 13.64 4.83
C PRO A 281 17.80 13.80 4.40
N PRO A 282 18.40 14.99 4.63
CA PRO A 282 19.79 15.23 4.23
C PRO A 282 20.69 14.15 4.83
N PRO A 283 21.82 13.80 4.18
CA PRO A 283 22.71 12.75 4.66
C PRO A 283 23.09 13.00 6.12
N GLY A 284 22.48 12.19 7.00
CA GLY A 284 22.74 12.14 8.43
C GLY A 284 23.60 10.93 8.76
N PRO A 285 23.93 10.71 10.05
CA PRO A 285 24.69 9.53 10.48
C PRO A 285 24.02 8.20 10.11
N ASP A 286 22.71 8.22 9.81
CA ASP A 286 21.89 7.05 9.50
C ASP A 286 21.64 6.87 7.99
N ARG A 287 22.35 7.59 7.12
CA ARG A 287 22.32 7.40 5.65
C ARG A 287 23.74 7.27 5.09
N GLY A 288 23.95 6.34 4.15
CA GLY A 288 25.25 6.08 3.53
C GLY A 288 25.24 4.82 2.68
N GLU A 289 26.43 4.26 2.42
CA GLU A 289 26.56 2.96 1.73
C GLU A 289 25.98 1.82 2.58
N MET A 290 24.96 1.14 2.05
CA MET A 290 24.26 0.05 2.72
C MET A 290 24.38 -1.23 1.91
N LEU A 291 24.64 -2.35 2.59
CA LEU A 291 24.42 -3.67 2.04
C LEU A 291 22.91 -3.96 2.04
N VAL A 292 22.31 -4.03 0.86
CA VAL A 292 20.92 -4.41 0.67
C VAL A 292 20.80 -5.93 0.76
N VAL A 293 20.09 -6.41 1.78
CA VAL A 293 19.83 -7.83 2.04
C VAL A 293 18.33 -8.05 2.00
N TRP A 294 17.87 -8.84 1.02
CA TRP A 294 16.45 -8.89 0.67
C TRP A 294 16.05 -10.26 0.12
N GLY A 295 14.77 -10.58 0.27
CA GLY A 295 14.23 -11.88 -0.09
C GLY A 295 12.92 -12.15 0.63
N GLY A 296 12.63 -13.42 0.90
CA GLY A 296 11.41 -13.79 1.63
C GLY A 296 11.05 -15.26 1.50
N VAL A 297 9.75 -15.52 1.61
CA VAL A 297 9.17 -16.85 1.45
C VAL A 297 8.10 -16.78 0.36
N TRP A 298 8.20 -17.66 -0.62
CA TRP A 298 7.19 -17.80 -1.66
C TRP A 298 6.87 -19.28 -1.86
N GLU A 299 5.59 -19.64 -1.88
CA GLU A 299 5.12 -21.03 -2.04
C GLU A 299 5.80 -22.04 -1.07
N GLY A 300 6.09 -21.59 0.16
CA GLY A 300 6.74 -22.43 1.18
C GLY A 300 8.26 -22.62 0.98
N HIS A 301 8.88 -21.84 0.11
CA HIS A 301 10.31 -21.87 -0.15
C HIS A 301 10.97 -20.56 0.26
N LEU A 302 12.06 -20.68 1.05
CA LEU A 302 12.95 -19.55 1.34
C LEU A 302 13.66 -19.10 0.07
N SER A 303 13.76 -17.78 -0.10
CA SER A 303 14.49 -17.16 -1.20
C SER A 303 15.30 -15.98 -0.68
N LEU A 304 16.55 -15.89 -1.12
CA LEU A 304 17.44 -14.76 -0.89
C LEU A 304 17.94 -14.28 -2.26
N GLU A 305 17.76 -13.01 -2.55
CA GLU A 305 18.25 -12.41 -3.79
C GLU A 305 19.71 -11.96 -3.60
N PRO A 306 20.50 -11.87 -4.69
CA PRO A 306 21.80 -11.23 -4.67
C PRO A 306 21.80 -9.89 -3.91
N ALA A 307 22.67 -9.78 -2.93
CA ALA A 307 22.94 -8.57 -2.18
C ALA A 307 23.81 -7.62 -3.01
N PHE A 308 23.58 -6.32 -2.81
CA PHE A 308 24.32 -5.25 -3.49
C PHE A 308 24.51 -4.07 -2.54
N VAL A 309 25.42 -3.16 -2.90
CA VAL A 309 25.64 -1.92 -2.14
C VAL A 309 24.85 -0.79 -2.79
N LEU A 310 24.10 -0.05 -1.98
CA LEU A 310 23.29 1.09 -2.42
C LEU A 310 23.36 2.21 -1.38
N GLU A 311 23.32 3.46 -1.83
CA GLU A 311 23.14 4.62 -0.93
C GLU A 311 21.70 4.65 -0.42
N GLY A 312 21.51 4.63 0.90
CA GLY A 312 20.19 4.57 1.52
C GLY A 312 20.23 4.77 3.03
N PRO A 313 19.06 4.82 3.70
CA PRO A 313 18.99 4.90 5.15
C PRO A 313 19.30 3.53 5.78
N VAL A 314 19.61 3.51 7.07
CA VAL A 314 19.69 2.25 7.84
C VAL A 314 18.30 1.66 7.99
N VAL A 315 18.13 0.39 7.58
CA VAL A 315 16.89 -0.37 7.73
C VAL A 315 17.23 -1.72 8.33
N LEU A 316 16.87 -1.91 9.60
CA LEU A 316 17.11 -3.12 10.37
C LEU A 316 15.78 -3.66 10.92
N PRO A 317 15.69 -4.94 11.32
CA PRO A 317 14.50 -5.47 11.96
C PRO A 317 14.11 -4.66 13.20
N GLU A 318 12.82 -4.32 13.29
CA GLU A 318 12.25 -3.59 14.44
C GLU A 318 12.06 -4.50 15.65
N SER A 319 11.92 -5.81 15.42
CA SER A 319 11.80 -6.83 16.45
C SER A 319 12.38 -8.17 15.99
N ASP A 320 12.80 -8.98 16.95
CA ASP A 320 13.20 -10.36 16.69
C ASP A 320 12.00 -11.20 16.22
N GLY A 321 12.29 -12.26 15.45
CA GLY A 321 11.27 -13.20 15.00
C GLY A 321 11.85 -14.55 14.60
N PRO A 322 11.01 -15.44 14.01
CA PRO A 322 11.38 -16.82 13.74
C PRO A 322 12.36 -16.99 12.58
N TYR A 323 12.60 -15.94 11.80
CA TYR A 323 13.56 -15.95 10.71
C TYR A 323 14.88 -15.34 11.16
N ARG A 324 15.96 -15.75 10.49
CA ARG A 324 17.29 -15.20 10.72
C ARG A 324 18.07 -15.12 9.42
N VAL A 325 18.69 -13.97 9.16
CA VAL A 325 19.68 -13.82 8.09
C VAL A 325 21.06 -13.61 8.71
N VAL A 326 22.04 -14.38 8.24
CA VAL A 326 23.41 -14.38 8.76
C VAL A 326 24.39 -14.18 7.62
N GLY A 327 25.27 -13.18 7.74
CA GLY A 327 26.44 -13.02 6.89
C GLY A 327 27.65 -13.70 7.51
N LEU A 328 28.33 -14.56 6.75
CA LEU A 328 29.46 -15.37 7.16
C LEU A 328 30.68 -15.09 6.29
N GLY A 329 31.87 -15.05 6.88
CA GLY A 329 33.13 -15.03 6.13
C GLY A 329 33.73 -16.41 5.91
N GLU A 330 34.97 -16.45 5.42
CA GLU A 330 35.64 -17.64 4.87
C GLU A 330 35.74 -18.81 5.86
N ASN A 331 35.93 -18.53 7.14
CA ASN A 331 36.07 -19.56 8.18
C ASN A 331 34.78 -19.75 9.00
N GLY A 332 33.64 -19.26 8.50
CA GLY A 332 32.35 -19.33 9.17
C GLY A 332 32.16 -18.30 10.28
N GLU A 333 33.05 -17.30 10.39
CA GLU A 333 32.88 -16.20 11.33
C GLU A 333 31.66 -15.34 10.96
N THR A 334 30.82 -15.04 11.95
CA THR A 334 29.64 -14.20 11.76
C THR A 334 30.04 -12.74 11.60
N ARG A 335 29.65 -12.13 10.47
CA ARG A 335 29.82 -10.71 10.15
C ARG A 335 28.62 -9.88 10.60
N PHE A 336 27.43 -10.42 10.42
CA PHE A 336 26.17 -9.90 10.97
C PHE A 336 25.19 -11.05 11.18
N SER A 337 24.25 -10.86 12.10
CA SER A 337 23.12 -11.78 12.32
C SER A 337 21.90 -10.97 12.74
N LEU A 338 20.84 -11.08 11.96
CA LEU A 338 19.59 -10.35 12.17
C LEU A 338 18.46 -11.36 12.30
N SER A 339 17.70 -11.31 13.39
CA SER A 339 16.46 -12.06 13.56
C SER A 339 15.27 -11.16 13.30
N PHE A 340 14.21 -11.70 12.69
CA PHE A 340 13.08 -10.90 12.23
C PHE A 340 11.83 -11.74 11.96
N SER A 341 10.69 -11.05 11.85
CA SER A 341 9.46 -11.56 11.24
C SER A 341 9.30 -10.89 9.86
N PRO A 342 9.16 -11.64 8.76
CA PRO A 342 9.01 -11.06 7.43
C PRO A 342 7.60 -10.49 7.26
N ILE A 343 7.49 -9.52 6.37
CA ILE A 343 6.25 -8.81 6.06
C ILE A 343 5.36 -9.73 5.20
N PRO A 344 4.12 -10.04 5.63
CA PRO A 344 3.21 -10.91 4.88
C PRO A 344 2.72 -10.28 3.58
N LEU A 345 2.26 -11.11 2.65
CA LEU A 345 1.55 -10.71 1.43
C LEU A 345 0.13 -11.27 1.40
N ASP A 346 -0.73 -10.58 0.65
CA ASP A 346 -2.12 -10.91 0.33
C ASP A 346 -2.30 -12.29 -0.33
N HIS A 347 -1.40 -12.69 -1.21
CA HIS A 347 -1.43 -13.98 -1.92
C HIS A 347 -0.63 -15.08 -1.22
N GLY A 348 -0.31 -14.88 0.06
CA GLY A 348 0.55 -15.77 0.84
C GLY A 348 2.04 -15.57 0.58
N GLY A 349 2.85 -16.16 1.46
CA GLY A 349 4.28 -15.86 1.52
C GLY A 349 4.59 -14.59 2.30
N SER A 350 5.85 -14.17 2.21
CA SER A 350 6.36 -13.02 2.96
C SER A 350 7.60 -12.43 2.27
N SER A 351 8.03 -11.25 2.70
CA SER A 351 9.27 -10.62 2.24
C SER A 351 9.96 -9.81 3.32
N PHE A 352 11.23 -9.51 3.10
CA PHE A 352 11.96 -8.52 3.88
C PHE A 352 12.96 -7.78 3.00
N VAL A 353 13.31 -6.57 3.42
CA VAL A 353 14.38 -5.76 2.85
C VAL A 353 15.10 -5.09 4.01
N PHE A 354 16.42 -5.26 4.08
CA PHE A 354 17.27 -4.61 5.07
C PHE A 354 18.38 -3.82 4.38
N PHE A 355 18.68 -2.66 4.93
CA PHE A 355 19.78 -1.80 4.54
C PHE A 355 20.75 -1.76 5.72
N ILE A 356 21.76 -2.64 5.65
CA ILE A 356 22.74 -2.82 6.73
C ILE A 356 23.95 -1.93 6.42
N PRO A 357 24.42 -1.07 7.36
CA PRO A 357 25.63 -0.26 7.14
C PRO A 357 26.77 -1.07 6.55
N TYR A 358 27.17 -0.72 5.33
CA TYR A 358 28.19 -1.46 4.60
C TYR A 358 29.55 -1.24 5.25
N ARG A 359 30.32 -2.32 5.40
CA ARG A 359 31.72 -2.24 5.80
C ARG A 359 32.57 -2.67 4.62
N HIS A 360 33.48 -1.81 4.18
CA HIS A 360 34.37 -2.12 3.05
C HIS A 360 35.17 -3.41 3.24
N GLU A 361 35.46 -3.82 4.48
CA GLU A 361 36.11 -5.10 4.78
C GLU A 361 35.29 -6.33 4.33
N TRP A 362 33.98 -6.19 4.12
CA TRP A 362 33.12 -7.26 3.62
C TRP A 362 33.34 -7.56 2.14
N ALA A 363 33.84 -6.59 1.37
CA ALA A 363 34.16 -6.79 -0.05
C ALA A 363 35.11 -7.98 -0.28
N ASP A 364 35.99 -8.25 0.69
CA ASP A 364 36.99 -9.32 0.62
C ASP A 364 36.69 -10.49 1.58
N ASN A 365 35.80 -10.31 2.56
CA ASN A 365 35.66 -11.26 3.69
C ASN A 365 34.22 -11.70 3.99
N LEU A 366 33.23 -11.28 3.21
CA LEU A 366 31.87 -11.84 3.27
C LEU A 366 31.74 -12.89 2.16
N GLU A 367 31.59 -14.16 2.53
CA GLU A 367 31.63 -15.30 1.61
C GLU A 367 30.27 -15.96 1.39
N ARG A 368 29.42 -15.93 2.41
CA ARG A 368 28.13 -16.61 2.40
C ARG A 368 27.08 -15.83 3.18
N MET A 369 25.86 -15.83 2.67
CA MET A 369 24.67 -15.38 3.38
C MET A 369 23.72 -16.56 3.56
N VAL A 370 23.17 -16.72 4.75
CA VAL A 370 22.23 -17.80 5.07
C VAL A 370 20.96 -17.19 5.63
N LEU A 371 19.84 -17.49 4.98
CA LEU A 371 18.49 -17.24 5.46
C LEU A 371 17.96 -18.54 6.08
N ALA A 372 17.56 -18.49 7.35
CA ALA A 372 16.95 -19.60 8.07
C ALA A 372 15.54 -19.21 8.51
N GLY A 373 14.63 -20.19 8.51
CA GLY A 373 13.24 -20.03 8.92
C GLY A 373 12.55 -21.38 9.16
N PRO A 374 11.25 -21.39 9.47
CA PRO A 374 10.47 -22.61 9.65
C PRO A 374 10.55 -23.61 8.48
N GLU A 375 10.79 -23.12 7.26
CA GLU A 375 10.90 -23.90 6.02
C GLU A 375 12.29 -24.56 5.85
N GLY A 376 13.28 -24.18 6.66
CA GLY A 376 14.64 -24.71 6.61
C GLY A 376 15.69 -23.60 6.46
N GLU A 377 16.65 -23.81 5.56
CA GLU A 377 17.73 -22.85 5.29
C GLU A 377 17.93 -22.67 3.78
N TYR A 378 18.17 -21.44 3.36
CA TYR A 378 18.62 -21.06 2.03
C TYR A 378 19.96 -20.34 2.14
N ALA A 379 20.90 -20.68 1.27
CA ALA A 379 22.23 -20.09 1.28
C ALA A 379 22.63 -19.53 -0.08
N LEU A 380 23.18 -18.33 -0.03
CA LEU A 380 23.78 -17.62 -1.16
C LEU A 380 25.29 -17.53 -0.93
N THR A 381 26.07 -17.85 -1.95
CA THR A 381 27.53 -17.73 -1.92
C THR A 381 27.99 -16.51 -2.70
N ARG A 382 29.26 -16.11 -2.53
CA ARG A 382 29.89 -15.02 -3.28
C ARG A 382 29.73 -15.13 -4.81
N ASP A 383 29.88 -16.35 -5.35
CA ASP A 383 29.75 -16.67 -6.78
C ASP A 383 28.41 -17.38 -7.09
N GLY A 384 27.35 -17.05 -6.36
CA GLY A 384 26.02 -17.59 -6.60
C GLY A 384 25.41 -17.11 -7.92
N GLU A 385 24.54 -17.93 -8.50
CA GLU A 385 23.67 -17.51 -9.60
C GLU A 385 22.28 -17.17 -9.04
N PRO A 386 21.54 -16.23 -9.65
CA PRO A 386 21.87 -15.52 -10.90
C PRO A 386 22.76 -14.28 -10.70
N GLU A 387 23.56 -13.94 -11.70
CA GLU A 387 24.17 -12.61 -11.84
C GLU A 387 23.08 -11.51 -11.92
N MET A 388 23.31 -10.39 -11.26
CA MET A 388 22.35 -9.28 -11.18
C MET A 388 23.07 -7.96 -11.42
N ALA A 389 22.54 -7.16 -12.35
CA ALA A 389 22.92 -5.77 -12.55
C ALA A 389 21.93 -4.83 -11.86
N VAL A 390 22.44 -3.90 -11.08
CA VAL A 390 21.69 -2.90 -10.33
C VAL A 390 21.99 -1.54 -10.94
N LEU A 391 20.95 -0.88 -11.42
CA LEU A 391 21.06 0.38 -12.14
C LEU A 391 20.57 1.52 -11.25
N THR A 392 21.39 2.55 -11.14
CA THR A 392 21.05 3.75 -10.36
C THR A 392 21.19 5.00 -11.21
N ASP A 393 20.35 5.99 -10.92
CA ASP A 393 20.47 7.31 -11.51
C ASP A 393 21.82 7.95 -11.11
N PRO A 394 22.61 8.49 -12.06
CA PRO A 394 23.96 8.98 -11.78
C PRO A 394 24.01 10.25 -10.91
N VAL A 395 22.89 10.97 -10.79
CA VAL A 395 22.82 12.23 -10.05
C VAL A 395 22.23 12.00 -8.66
N THR A 396 21.10 11.29 -8.59
CA THR A 396 20.33 11.09 -7.38
C THR A 396 20.69 9.80 -6.64
N GLY A 397 21.31 8.84 -7.32
CA GLY A 397 21.59 7.50 -6.79
C GLY A 397 20.34 6.62 -6.65
N ARG A 398 19.16 7.09 -7.07
CA ARG A 398 17.90 6.34 -7.00
C ARG A 398 17.97 5.07 -7.85
N LEU A 399 17.45 3.97 -7.33
CA LEU A 399 17.32 2.72 -8.06
C LEU A 399 16.40 2.90 -9.28
N ARG A 400 16.88 2.52 -10.46
CA ARG A 400 16.16 2.59 -11.74
C ARG A 400 15.78 1.23 -12.29
N ALA A 401 16.61 0.22 -12.06
CA ALA A 401 16.34 -1.14 -12.52
C ALA A 401 17.12 -2.19 -11.73
N ILE A 402 16.55 -3.37 -11.62
CA ILE A 402 17.25 -4.61 -11.25
C ILE A 402 17.11 -5.58 -12.42
N VAL A 403 18.26 -5.98 -12.97
CA VAL A 403 18.34 -6.88 -14.13
C VAL A 403 19.01 -8.18 -13.72
N ARG A 404 18.20 -9.22 -13.58
CA ARG A 404 18.68 -10.59 -13.33
C ARG A 404 19.18 -11.22 -14.64
N ASP A 405 20.16 -12.11 -14.51
CA ASP A 405 20.81 -12.84 -15.60
C ASP A 405 21.40 -11.90 -16.67
N TRP A 406 22.03 -10.80 -16.23
CA TRP A 406 22.58 -9.81 -17.17
C TRP A 406 23.83 -10.35 -17.87
N ASP A 407 23.83 -10.35 -19.20
CA ASP A 407 24.91 -10.85 -20.05
C ASP A 407 25.99 -9.82 -20.40
N GLY A 408 25.94 -8.64 -19.76
CA GLY A 408 26.83 -7.51 -20.08
C GLY A 408 26.45 -6.75 -21.35
N GLY A 409 25.30 -7.08 -21.97
CA GLY A 409 24.77 -6.36 -23.13
C GLY A 409 24.27 -4.95 -22.78
N PRO A 410 24.13 -4.06 -23.78
CA PRO A 410 23.58 -2.73 -23.55
C PRO A 410 22.18 -2.81 -22.92
N LEU A 411 21.84 -1.82 -22.09
CA LEU A 411 20.55 -1.70 -21.41
C LEU A 411 19.81 -0.51 -22.06
N PRO A 412 18.95 -0.74 -23.09
CA PRO A 412 18.27 0.35 -23.79
C PRO A 412 17.39 1.15 -22.83
N GLY A 413 17.44 2.49 -22.92
CA GLY A 413 16.73 3.39 -22.00
C GLY A 413 17.47 3.68 -20.69
N GLU A 414 18.58 2.99 -20.43
CA GLU A 414 19.38 3.07 -19.21
C GLU A 414 20.84 3.47 -19.48
N GLU A 415 21.10 4.07 -20.65
CA GLU A 415 22.45 4.34 -21.17
C GLU A 415 23.28 5.29 -20.29
N SER A 416 22.61 6.11 -19.48
CA SER A 416 23.24 7.05 -18.54
C SER A 416 23.28 6.54 -17.10
N ALA A 417 22.74 5.36 -16.81
CA ALA A 417 22.70 4.82 -15.45
C ALA A 417 24.08 4.36 -14.99
N ASN A 418 24.36 4.51 -13.70
CA ASN A 418 25.44 3.78 -13.05
C ASN A 418 25.03 2.31 -12.94
N VAL A 419 25.91 1.39 -13.32
CA VAL A 419 25.62 -0.06 -13.32
C VAL A 419 26.55 -0.77 -12.36
N THR A 420 26.01 -1.39 -11.31
CA THR A 420 26.77 -2.26 -10.40
C THR A 420 26.37 -3.71 -10.64
N VAL A 421 27.33 -4.63 -10.75
CA VAL A 421 27.06 -6.06 -10.94
C VAL A 421 27.38 -6.86 -9.68
N THR A 422 26.50 -7.78 -9.31
CA THR A 422 26.66 -8.71 -8.18
C THR A 422 26.29 -10.13 -8.60
N ARG A 423 27.00 -11.13 -8.06
CA ARG A 423 26.73 -12.58 -8.27
C ARG A 423 26.41 -13.27 -6.96
N GLY A 424 25.65 -12.59 -6.12
CA GLY A 424 25.30 -13.07 -4.79
C GLY A 424 25.71 -12.07 -3.73
N ILE A 425 27.01 -11.92 -3.46
CA ILE A 425 27.50 -10.98 -2.44
C ILE A 425 28.49 -9.99 -3.08
N PRO A 426 28.46 -8.69 -2.72
CA PRO A 426 29.38 -7.70 -3.29
C PRO A 426 30.85 -8.08 -3.06
N ALA A 427 31.65 -8.05 -4.14
CA ALA A 427 33.09 -8.29 -4.10
C ALA A 427 33.89 -7.03 -4.47
N ALA A 428 35.12 -6.92 -3.98
CA ALA A 428 35.99 -5.79 -4.31
C ALA A 428 36.27 -5.71 -5.83
N GLY A 429 36.12 -4.51 -6.40
CA GLY A 429 36.46 -4.24 -7.80
C GLY A 429 35.34 -4.48 -8.83
N LEU A 430 34.14 -4.90 -8.39
CA LEU A 430 32.93 -4.84 -9.20
C LEU A 430 32.30 -3.45 -9.02
N ARG A 431 32.55 -2.57 -10.00
CA ARG A 431 31.93 -1.25 -10.16
C ARG A 431 31.46 -1.08 -11.58
#